data_AF-A3LR44-F1
#
_entry.id   AF-A3LR44-F1
#
_cell.length_a   1.000
_cell.length_b   1.000
_cell.length_c   1.000
_cell.angle_alpha   90.00
_cell.angle_beta   90.00
_cell.angle_gamma   90.00
#
_symmetry.space_group_name_H-M   'P 1'
#
loop_
_entity.id
_entity.type
_entity.pdbx_description
1 polymer ?
#
loop_
_entity_poly.entity_id
_entity_poly.type
_entity_poly.pdbx_seq_one_letter_code
_entity_poly.pdbx_strand_id
1 'polypeptide(L)'
;MAFDKPGRGGKSFRGKSRSSYVDMRETKSRDIKKALTHRARLRKSYFKLLEKEGMSTPRDEIDNTSIYQLESGEDEADQIQERRERKPLPKQEKVKPMNFAERAKIAKQRKEENRKAKLEDVRERRQTIERKNREREKRKERISQTTKTGQPRMGPRINNLLDKIKKDM
;
A
#
# COMPACT_ATOMS: atom_id res chain seq x y z
N MET A 1 51.18 20.25 2.75
CA MET A 1 50.12 19.26 2.99
C MET A 1 48.77 19.93 2.74
N ALA A 2 48.13 19.66 1.60
CA ALA A 2 46.83 20.24 1.27
C ALA A 2 45.72 19.29 1.75
N PHE A 3 44.83 19.78 2.61
CA PHE A 3 43.66 19.03 3.08
C PHE A 3 42.56 19.09 2.02
N ASP A 4 42.36 17.97 1.33
CA ASP A 4 41.24 17.76 0.42
C ASP A 4 39.96 17.54 1.26
N LYS A 5 38.97 18.45 1.11
CA LYS A 5 37.70 18.37 1.84
C LYS A 5 36.73 17.51 1.04
N PRO A 6 36.09 16.48 1.62
CA PRO A 6 35.10 15.70 0.90
C PRO A 6 33.88 16.57 0.58
N GLY A 7 33.55 16.63 -0.71
CA GLY A 7 32.41 17.38 -1.25
C GLY A 7 31.12 17.03 -0.51
N ARG A 8 30.37 18.06 -0.11
CA ARG A 8 29.01 17.92 0.42
C ARG A 8 28.15 17.24 -0.65
N GLY A 9 27.81 15.97 -0.41
CA GLY A 9 26.94 15.19 -1.26
C GLY A 9 25.63 15.93 -1.52
N GLY A 10 25.46 16.40 -2.76
CA GLY A 10 24.20 16.94 -3.24
C GLY A 10 23.11 15.90 -3.02
N LYS A 11 22.06 16.28 -2.28
CA LYS A 11 20.84 15.47 -2.14
C LYS A 11 20.31 15.24 -3.54
N SER A 12 20.48 14.03 -4.07
CA SER A 12 19.85 13.64 -5.32
C SER A 12 18.35 13.80 -5.15
N PHE A 13 17.78 14.72 -5.93
CA PHE A 13 16.35 14.94 -6.05
C PHE A 13 15.78 13.68 -6.70
N ARG A 14 15.53 12.63 -5.90
CA ARG A 14 14.91 11.39 -6.36
C ARG A 14 13.57 11.79 -6.99
N GLY A 15 13.53 11.65 -8.32
CA GLY A 15 12.38 12.03 -9.13
C GLY A 15 11.09 11.51 -8.52
N LYS A 16 10.15 12.42 -8.29
CA LYS A 16 8.75 12.09 -8.07
C LYS A 16 8.34 11.14 -9.20
N SER A 17 8.13 9.87 -8.85
CA SER A 17 7.62 8.87 -9.77
C SER A 17 6.37 9.43 -10.43
N ARG A 18 6.35 9.47 -11.76
CA ARG A 18 5.20 9.90 -12.57
C ARG A 18 3.95 9.19 -12.05
N SER A 19 3.07 10.04 -11.52
CA SER A 19 1.75 9.79 -10.94
C SER A 19 1.12 8.46 -11.39
N SER A 20 1.06 7.48 -10.49
CA SER A 20 -0.06 6.53 -10.53
C SER A 20 -1.33 7.33 -10.28
N TYR A 21 -2.44 7.01 -10.94
CA TYR A 21 -3.74 7.59 -10.60
C TYR A 21 -4.00 7.37 -9.11
N VAL A 22 -3.88 8.44 -8.33
CA VAL A 22 -4.12 8.44 -6.90
C VAL A 22 -5.61 8.70 -6.75
N ASP A 23 -6.38 7.67 -6.42
CA ASP A 23 -7.80 7.86 -6.11
C ASP A 23 -7.93 8.89 -4.98
N MET A 24 -8.41 10.08 -5.33
CA MET A 24 -8.53 11.20 -4.42
C MET A 24 -9.48 10.90 -3.26
N ARG A 25 -10.43 9.98 -3.46
CA ARG A 25 -11.37 9.56 -2.42
C ARG A 25 -10.66 8.73 -1.36
N GLU A 26 -9.79 7.81 -1.78
CA GLU A 26 -9.02 6.99 -0.86
C GLU A 26 -7.99 7.79 -0.08
N THR A 27 -7.30 8.74 -0.71
CA THR A 27 -6.31 9.57 -0.02
C THR A 27 -6.95 10.47 1.01
N LYS A 28 -8.03 11.17 0.65
CA LYS A 28 -8.83 11.96 1.61
C LYS A 28 -9.33 11.09 2.75
N SER A 29 -9.85 9.91 2.47
CA SER A 29 -10.31 8.97 3.50
C SER A 29 -9.18 8.52 4.44
N ARG A 30 -7.98 8.25 3.90
CA ARG A 30 -6.79 7.92 4.71
C ARG A 30 -6.34 9.09 5.58
N ASP A 31 -6.38 10.32 5.05
CA ASP A 31 -5.96 11.50 5.79
C ASP A 31 -6.98 11.91 6.86
N ILE A 32 -8.28 11.75 6.61
CA ILE A 32 -9.34 11.88 7.64
C ILE A 32 -9.11 10.88 8.77
N LYS A 33 -8.86 9.60 8.45
CA LYS A 33 -8.58 8.57 9.46
C LYS A 33 -7.33 8.90 10.29
N LYS A 34 -6.27 9.39 9.64
CA LYS A 34 -5.06 9.84 10.35
C LYS A 34 -5.36 11.01 11.28
N ALA A 35 -6.10 12.02 10.81
CA ALA A 35 -6.48 13.19 11.61
C ALA A 35 -7.34 12.80 12.82
N LEU A 36 -8.33 11.91 12.63
CA LEU A 36 -9.16 11.39 13.72
C LEU A 36 -8.34 10.60 14.74
N THR A 37 -7.44 9.73 14.28
CA THR A 37 -6.56 8.96 15.17
C THR A 37 -5.63 9.89 15.95
N HIS A 38 -5.08 10.92 15.29
CA HIS A 38 -4.24 11.92 15.92
C HIS A 38 -5.01 12.71 16.98
N ARG A 39 -6.21 13.20 16.65
CA ARG A 39 -7.11 13.89 17.60
C ARG A 39 -7.43 13.02 18.81
N ALA A 40 -7.75 11.74 18.60
CA ALA A 40 -8.04 10.81 19.69
C ALA A 40 -6.81 10.58 20.59
N ARG A 41 -5.61 10.50 20.01
CA ARG A 41 -4.36 10.38 20.77
C ARG A 41 -4.08 11.64 21.59
N LEU A 42 -4.22 12.84 21.00
CA LEU A 42 -4.06 14.11 21.71
C LEU A 42 -5.07 14.23 22.86
N ARG A 43 -6.33 13.86 22.63
CA ARG A 43 -7.36 13.85 23.67
C ARG A 43 -6.98 12.91 24.82
N LYS A 44 -6.50 11.71 24.49
CA LYS A 44 -6.03 10.73 25.50
C LYS A 44 -4.79 11.22 26.26
N SER A 45 -3.83 11.86 25.59
CA SER A 45 -2.66 12.41 26.28
C SER A 45 -3.02 13.59 27.18
N TYR A 46 -3.96 14.43 26.73
CA TYR A 46 -4.47 15.56 27.53
C TYR A 46 -5.18 15.08 28.80
N PHE A 47 -6.08 14.11 28.70
CA PHE A 47 -6.74 13.55 29.89
C PHE A 47 -5.77 12.89 30.87
N LYS A 48 -4.75 12.19 30.37
CA LYS A 48 -3.67 11.66 31.23
C LYS A 48 -2.83 12.74 31.91
N LEU A 49 -2.72 13.93 31.34
CA LEU A 49 -2.04 15.05 31.98
C LEU A 49 -2.92 15.65 33.08
N LEU A 50 -4.21 15.85 32.81
CA LEU A 50 -5.18 16.29 33.83
C LEU A 50 -5.23 15.34 35.04
N GLU A 51 -5.28 14.03 34.79
CA GLU A 51 -5.22 12.99 35.84
C GLU A 51 -3.96 13.11 36.71
N LYS A 52 -2.81 13.47 36.09
CA LYS A 52 -1.53 13.63 36.81
C LYS A 52 -1.45 14.93 37.59
N GLU A 53 -2.08 15.98 37.08
CA GLU A 53 -2.15 17.30 37.73
C GLU A 53 -3.25 17.37 38.79
N GLY A 54 -4.01 16.28 39.00
CA GLY A 54 -5.07 16.19 40.00
C GLY A 54 -6.33 16.98 39.63
N MET A 55 -6.48 17.37 38.36
CA MET A 55 -7.65 18.07 37.86
C MET A 55 -8.69 17.05 37.35
N SER A 56 -9.97 17.25 37.67
CA SER A 56 -11.05 16.36 37.24
C SER A 56 -11.13 16.30 35.71
N THR A 57 -11.30 15.09 35.16
CA THR A 57 -11.50 14.95 33.72
C THR A 57 -12.98 15.12 33.39
N PRO A 58 -13.34 15.64 32.20
CA PRO A 58 -14.74 15.70 31.76
C PRO A 58 -15.43 14.32 31.67
N ARG A 59 -14.66 13.22 31.77
CA ARG A 59 -15.22 11.87 31.85
C ARG A 59 -15.89 11.61 33.20
N ASP A 60 -15.33 12.18 34.26
CA ASP A 60 -15.86 12.07 35.62
C ASP A 60 -17.19 12.84 35.77
N GLU A 61 -17.45 13.83 34.91
CA GLU A 61 -18.72 14.58 34.86
C GLU A 61 -19.82 13.84 34.07
N ILE A 62 -19.47 13.07 33.03
CA ILE A 62 -20.41 12.33 32.17
C ILE A 62 -20.89 11.03 32.85
N ASP A 63 -20.01 10.33 33.57
CA ASP A 63 -20.38 9.11 34.28
C ASP A 63 -21.37 9.40 35.43
N ASN A 64 -21.38 10.64 35.98
CA ASN A 64 -22.35 11.08 36.99
C ASN A 64 -23.68 11.61 36.42
N THR A 65 -23.72 12.05 35.16
CA THR A 65 -24.94 12.59 34.51
C THR A 65 -25.67 11.59 33.62
N SER A 66 -25.05 10.47 33.25
CA SER A 66 -25.62 9.50 32.30
C SER A 66 -26.68 8.53 32.87
N ILE A 67 -26.96 8.57 34.18
CA ILE A 67 -27.96 7.67 34.82
C ILE A 67 -29.40 8.25 34.82
N TYR A 68 -29.61 9.56 34.60
CA TYR A 68 -30.94 10.18 34.81
C TYR A 68 -31.53 10.97 33.63
N GLN A 69 -31.08 10.78 32.39
CA GLN A 69 -31.58 11.58 31.26
C GLN A 69 -31.69 10.83 29.92
N LEU A 70 -32.34 9.66 29.93
CA LEU A 70 -32.72 8.94 28.71
C LEU A 70 -34.18 8.48 28.74
N GLU A 71 -35.11 9.39 29.02
CA GLU A 71 -36.53 9.22 28.75
C GLU A 71 -37.09 10.54 28.19
N SER A 72 -36.98 10.72 26.87
CA SER A 72 -37.88 11.56 26.03
C SER A 72 -37.21 11.76 24.66
N GLY A 73 -37.71 11.04 23.67
CA GLY A 73 -37.21 11.07 22.30
C GLY A 73 -37.83 9.92 21.50
N GLU A 74 -39.15 9.82 21.54
CA GLU A 74 -39.94 9.08 20.57
C GLU A 74 -39.82 9.86 19.26
N ASP A 75 -39.04 9.34 18.30
CA ASP A 75 -39.07 9.62 16.85
C ASP A 75 -37.70 9.31 16.22
N GLU A 76 -37.31 8.03 16.13
CA GLU A 76 -36.28 7.49 15.19
C GLU A 76 -36.22 5.94 15.33
N ALA A 77 -37.38 5.27 15.24
CA ALA A 77 -37.47 3.82 15.40
C ALA A 77 -37.11 3.04 14.11
N ASP A 78 -37.16 3.67 12.94
CA ASP A 78 -37.13 2.95 11.65
C ASP A 78 -35.73 2.81 11.02
N GLN A 79 -34.70 3.51 11.51
CA GLN A 79 -33.33 3.40 10.97
C GLN A 79 -32.40 2.45 11.75
N ILE A 80 -32.87 1.83 12.84
CA ILE A 80 -32.03 0.99 13.71
C ILE A 80 -32.07 -0.51 13.30
N GLN A 81 -33.10 -0.96 12.59
CA GLN A 81 -33.23 -2.39 12.25
C GLN A 81 -32.26 -2.86 11.16
N GLU A 82 -31.92 -2.03 10.16
CA GLU A 82 -31.06 -2.46 9.04
C GLU A 82 -29.57 -2.61 9.42
N ARG A 83 -29.16 -2.08 10.58
CA ARG A 83 -27.78 -2.21 11.08
C ARG A 83 -27.54 -3.47 11.91
N ARG A 84 -28.61 -4.21 12.27
CA ARG A 84 -28.56 -5.41 13.12
C ARG A 84 -28.31 -6.71 12.35
N GLU A 85 -28.41 -6.70 11.02
CA GLU A 85 -28.14 -7.88 10.17
C GLU A 85 -26.67 -8.03 9.73
N ARG A 86 -25.71 -7.51 10.51
CA ARG A 86 -24.31 -7.88 10.31
C ARG A 86 -24.12 -9.31 10.79
N LYS A 87 -24.13 -10.26 9.85
CA LYS A 87 -23.74 -11.66 10.06
C LYS A 87 -22.55 -11.71 11.03
N PRO A 88 -22.62 -12.47 12.13
CA PRO A 88 -21.51 -12.56 13.07
C PRO A 88 -20.29 -13.08 12.32
N LEU A 89 -19.22 -12.27 12.31
CA LEU A 89 -17.92 -12.72 11.81
C LEU A 89 -17.55 -14.02 12.55
N PRO A 90 -17.00 -15.03 11.86
CA PRO A 90 -16.65 -16.30 12.49
C PRO A 90 -15.75 -16.02 13.70
N LYS A 91 -16.15 -16.55 14.86
CA LYS A 91 -15.40 -16.45 16.12
C LYS A 91 -14.00 -17.01 15.85
N GLN A 92 -13.03 -16.14 15.68
CA GLN A 92 -11.63 -16.55 15.52
C GLN A 92 -11.24 -17.30 16.78
N GLU A 93 -10.91 -18.58 16.62
CA GLU A 93 -10.44 -19.41 17.72
C GLU A 93 -9.26 -18.71 18.38
N LYS A 94 -9.34 -18.53 19.70
CA LYS A 94 -8.28 -17.88 20.48
C LYS A 94 -7.07 -18.79 20.43
N VAL A 95 -6.13 -18.49 19.53
CA VAL A 95 -4.88 -19.24 19.40
C VAL A 95 -4.17 -19.23 20.75
N LYS A 96 -3.87 -20.42 21.27
CA LYS A 96 -3.17 -20.59 22.54
C LYS A 96 -1.90 -19.74 22.54
N PRO A 97 -1.58 -19.04 23.65
CA PRO A 97 -0.37 -18.22 23.69
C PRO A 97 0.86 -19.14 23.60
N MET A 98 1.46 -19.22 22.41
CA MET A 98 2.72 -19.95 22.18
C MET A 98 3.86 -19.37 23.04
N ASN A 99 4.83 -20.21 23.40
CA ASN A 99 5.97 -19.85 24.22
C ASN A 99 6.85 -18.79 23.52
N PHE A 100 7.53 -17.93 24.29
CA PHE A 100 8.37 -16.83 23.77
C PHE A 100 9.44 -17.33 22.79
N ALA A 101 10.10 -18.45 23.11
CA ALA A 101 11.11 -19.05 22.23
C ALA A 101 10.54 -19.53 20.89
N GLU A 102 9.33 -20.10 20.90
CA GLU A 102 8.64 -20.56 19.70
C GLU A 102 8.20 -19.38 18.83
N ARG A 103 7.68 -18.32 19.44
CA ARG A 103 7.33 -17.07 18.74
C ARG A 103 8.55 -16.44 18.06
N ALA A 104 9.70 -16.43 18.73
CA ALA A 104 10.94 -15.90 18.16
C ALA A 104 11.39 -16.70 16.92
N LYS A 105 11.28 -18.04 16.96
CA LYS A 105 11.57 -18.91 15.81
C LYS A 105 10.62 -18.66 14.64
N ILE A 106 9.31 -18.60 14.91
CA ILE A 106 8.29 -18.31 13.88
C ILE A 106 8.51 -16.92 13.26
N ALA A 107 8.83 -15.91 14.06
CA ALA A 107 9.12 -14.58 13.56
C ALA A 107 10.39 -14.56 12.68
N LYS A 108 11.41 -15.34 13.02
CA LYS A 108 12.63 -15.49 12.22
C LYS A 108 12.33 -16.19 10.88
N GLN A 109 11.57 -17.28 10.91
CA GLN A 109 11.15 -18.02 9.71
C GLN A 109 10.35 -17.13 8.76
N ARG A 110 9.33 -16.43 9.27
CA ARG A 110 8.52 -15.49 8.46
C ARG A 110 9.38 -14.38 7.85
N LYS A 111 10.36 -13.86 8.57
CA LYS A 111 11.28 -12.85 8.02
C LYS A 111 12.15 -13.42 6.91
N GLU A 112 12.61 -14.65 7.06
CA GLU A 112 13.43 -15.33 6.06
C GLU A 112 12.62 -15.67 4.80
N GLU A 113 11.42 -16.22 4.96
CA GLU A 113 10.48 -16.50 3.86
C GLU A 113 10.12 -15.23 3.10
N ASN A 114 9.75 -14.16 3.80
CA ASN A 114 9.47 -12.86 3.18
C ASN A 114 10.69 -12.30 2.44
N ARG A 115 11.91 -12.57 2.92
CA ARG A 115 13.14 -12.17 2.24
C ARG A 115 13.37 -13.00 0.99
N LYS A 116 13.14 -14.32 1.04
CA LYS A 116 13.25 -15.24 -0.10
C LYS A 116 12.23 -14.89 -1.18
N ALA A 117 10.96 -14.74 -0.83
CA ALA A 117 9.90 -14.35 -1.76
C ALA A 117 10.22 -13.03 -2.47
N LYS A 118 10.69 -12.02 -1.74
CA LYS A 118 11.13 -10.74 -2.35
C LYS A 118 12.31 -10.90 -3.30
N LEU A 119 13.26 -11.77 -2.98
CA LEU A 119 14.40 -12.03 -3.86
C LEU A 119 13.97 -12.78 -5.13
N GLU A 120 13.04 -13.72 -5.00
CA GLU A 120 12.44 -14.46 -6.13
C GLU A 120 11.65 -13.52 -7.04
N ASP A 121 10.76 -12.67 -6.49
CA ASP A 121 10.03 -11.66 -7.25
C ASP A 121 10.96 -10.75 -8.07
N VAL A 122 12.07 -10.33 -7.46
CA VAL A 122 13.07 -9.47 -8.13
C VAL A 122 13.78 -10.25 -9.25
N ARG A 123 14.12 -11.51 -9.02
CA ARG A 123 14.75 -12.37 -10.05
C ARG A 123 13.80 -12.60 -11.22
N GLU A 124 12.55 -12.95 -10.98
CA GLU A 124 11.54 -13.16 -12.03
C GLU A 124 11.30 -11.88 -12.84
N ARG A 125 11.16 -10.73 -12.17
CA ARG A 125 11.05 -9.43 -12.85
C ARG A 125 12.27 -9.16 -13.74
N ARG A 126 13.47 -9.46 -13.26
CA ARG A 126 14.70 -9.26 -14.05
C ARG A 126 14.73 -10.18 -15.28
N GLN A 127 14.38 -11.45 -15.12
CA GLN A 127 14.33 -12.42 -16.21
C GLN A 127 13.27 -12.07 -17.25
N THR A 128 12.08 -11.62 -16.83
CA THR A 128 11.02 -11.22 -17.76
C THR A 128 11.39 -9.97 -18.55
N ILE A 129 12.09 -9.01 -17.93
CA ILE A 129 12.65 -7.84 -18.62
C ILE A 129 13.71 -8.27 -19.63
N GLU A 130 14.65 -9.13 -19.22
CA GLU A 130 15.71 -9.63 -20.10
C GLU A 130 15.14 -10.39 -21.31
N ARG A 131 14.17 -11.27 -21.09
CA ARG A 131 13.49 -12.00 -22.16
C ARG A 131 12.81 -11.05 -23.14
N LYS A 132 12.05 -10.07 -22.64
CA LYS A 132 11.37 -9.06 -23.49
C LYS A 132 12.37 -8.19 -24.25
N ASN A 133 13.49 -7.82 -23.66
CA ASN A 133 14.52 -7.04 -24.32
C ASN A 133 15.21 -7.86 -25.43
N ARG A 134 15.59 -9.11 -25.15
CA ARG A 134 16.15 -10.02 -26.15
C ARG A 134 15.20 -10.26 -27.32
N GLU A 135 13.90 -10.40 -27.06
CA GLU A 135 12.88 -10.51 -28.11
C GLU A 135 12.78 -9.22 -28.95
N ARG A 136 12.85 -8.05 -28.32
CA ARG A 136 12.84 -6.76 -29.02
C ARG A 136 14.08 -6.55 -29.88
N GLU A 137 15.25 -6.92 -29.39
CA GLU A 137 16.52 -6.84 -30.14
C GLU A 137 16.45 -7.72 -31.40
N LYS A 138 16.07 -8.99 -31.25
CA LYS A 138 15.87 -9.90 -32.39
C LYS A 138 14.84 -9.37 -33.39
N ARG A 139 13.74 -8.77 -32.91
CA ARG A 139 12.73 -8.14 -33.79
C ARG A 139 13.29 -6.91 -34.49
N LYS A 140 14.04 -6.07 -33.78
CA LYS A 140 14.69 -4.87 -34.33
C LYS A 140 15.67 -5.25 -35.43
N GLU A 141 16.54 -6.23 -35.18
CA GLU A 141 17.50 -6.75 -36.16
C GLU A 141 16.82 -7.25 -37.43
N ARG A 142 15.71 -8.00 -37.30
CA ARG A 142 14.95 -8.49 -38.46
C ARG A 142 14.35 -7.35 -39.29
N ILE A 143 13.83 -6.30 -38.63
CA ILE A 143 13.15 -5.17 -39.30
C ILE A 143 14.15 -4.16 -39.87
N SER A 144 15.35 -4.07 -39.28
CA SER A 144 16.40 -3.13 -39.71
C SER A 144 17.17 -3.59 -40.95
N GLN A 145 16.96 -4.82 -41.43
CA GLN A 145 17.62 -5.29 -42.65
C GLN A 145 17.22 -4.44 -43.86
N THR A 146 18.21 -4.05 -44.66
CA THR A 146 18.04 -3.31 -45.90
C THR A 146 18.54 -4.12 -47.11
N THR A 147 18.04 -3.80 -48.30
CA THR A 147 18.49 -4.37 -49.57
C THR A 147 19.75 -3.66 -50.06
N LYS A 148 20.38 -4.18 -51.13
CA LYS A 148 21.59 -3.59 -51.74
C LYS A 148 21.40 -2.11 -52.14
N THR A 149 20.18 -1.71 -52.49
CA THR A 149 19.82 -0.35 -52.89
C THR A 149 19.39 0.54 -51.71
N GLY A 150 19.48 0.03 -50.47
CA GLY A 150 19.12 0.78 -49.26
C GLY A 150 17.64 0.75 -48.89
N GLN A 151 16.79 0.09 -49.69
CA GLN A 151 15.37 -0.06 -49.34
C GLN A 151 15.20 -1.02 -48.15
N PRO A 152 14.24 -0.79 -47.25
CA PRO A 152 13.97 -1.73 -46.17
C PRO A 152 13.52 -3.08 -46.73
N ARG A 153 14.06 -4.18 -46.19
CA ARG A 153 13.64 -5.52 -46.59
C ARG A 153 12.18 -5.72 -46.19
N MET A 154 11.30 -5.88 -47.17
CA MET A 154 9.85 -5.83 -46.93
C MET A 154 9.27 -7.08 -46.29
N GLY A 155 9.85 -8.28 -46.50
CA GLY A 155 9.30 -9.55 -45.95
C GLY A 155 8.97 -9.52 -44.45
N PRO A 156 9.91 -9.16 -43.56
CA PRO A 156 9.63 -9.02 -42.12
C PRO A 156 8.53 -8.00 -41.79
N ARG A 157 8.42 -6.94 -42.58
CA ARG A 157 7.41 -5.88 -42.38
C ARG A 157 6.04 -6.32 -42.85
N ILE A 158 5.97 -7.06 -43.96
CA ILE A 158 4.74 -7.66 -44.50
C ILE A 158 4.17 -8.66 -43.48
N ASN A 159 5.00 -9.54 -42.90
CA ASN A 159 4.53 -10.48 -41.88
C ASN A 159 3.92 -9.77 -40.67
N ASN A 160 4.53 -8.67 -40.19
CA ASN A 160 3.94 -7.86 -39.12
C ASN A 160 2.58 -7.25 -39.52
N LEU A 161 2.37 -6.93 -40.79
CA LEU A 161 1.10 -6.41 -41.29
C LEU A 161 0.04 -7.53 -41.35
N LEU A 162 0.41 -8.70 -41.87
CA LEU A 162 -0.46 -9.88 -41.92
C LEU A 162 -0.87 -10.33 -40.52
N ASP A 163 0.07 -10.36 -39.56
CA ASP A 163 -0.21 -10.72 -38.17
C ASP A 163 -1.19 -9.74 -37.51
N LYS A 164 -1.12 -8.44 -37.85
CA LYS A 164 -2.08 -7.43 -37.38
C LYS A 164 -3.46 -7.68 -37.96
N ILE A 165 -3.56 -7.85 -39.28
CA ILE A 165 -4.83 -8.15 -39.96
C ILE A 165 -5.48 -9.41 -39.37
N LYS A 166 -4.69 -10.47 -39.15
CA LYS A 166 -5.17 -11.72 -38.56
C LYS A 166 -5.66 -11.56 -37.10
N LYS A 167 -5.12 -10.59 -36.37
CA LYS A 167 -5.50 -10.31 -34.98
C LYS A 167 -6.75 -9.43 -34.87
N ASP A 168 -6.98 -8.58 -35.87
CA ASP A 168 -8.12 -7.67 -35.93
C ASP A 168 -9.38 -8.33 -36.53
N MET A 169 -9.24 -9.49 -37.20
CA MET A 169 -10.33 -10.42 -37.54
C MET A 169 -10.73 -11.28 -36.34
#